data_AF-A0A1S6EVM5-F1
#
_entry.id   AF-A0A1S6EVM5-F1
#
_cell.length_a   1.000
_cell.length_b   1.000
_cell.length_c   1.000
_cell.angle_alpha   90.00
_cell.angle_beta   90.00
_cell.angle_gamma   90.00
#
_symmetry.space_group_name_H-M   'P 1'
#
loop_
_entity.id
_entity.type
_entity.pdbx_description
1 polymer ?
#
loop_
_entity_poly.entity_id
_entity_poly.type
_entity_poly.pdbx_seq_one_letter_code
_entity_poly.pdbx_strand_id
1 'polypeptide(L)'
;MIDRAAVEAVLNAIPDPATGRGLVDAGVPKGLTVSEDRAGFVIEVPADRTAAYAPVRDAAEAALKAMPGMARVSVILTAETAPAARKASLSPAAVEQTRARAPVPTDRPAHVRRVLAIASGKGGVGKSTVSVNLAAALARRGLRVGILDADVHGPSLPTMLGLSGKPDYVDGAMVPHTAHGLKAMSVGLLTQASDAMVWRGPMASQALTQMLTQTRWGTEAEPLDILVVDLPPGTGDVQLTLIQKTPLDGAVIVSTPQEVALADARRAHALFAKVNVPTLGLIENMSGDVFGRGGGEAEAGRLSIPYLGDLPLDAALRQGGDAGVPVVVGDPDGEIAARFARFAERVAAVLLPTG
;
A
#
# COMPACT_ATOMS: atom_id res chain seq x y z
N MET A 1 -19.63 12.30 -33.48
CA MET A 1 -18.34 12.07 -32.81
C MET A 1 -17.82 13.43 -32.40
N ILE A 2 -17.60 13.67 -31.11
CA ILE A 2 -17.05 14.94 -30.64
C ILE A 2 -15.55 14.93 -30.94
N ASP A 3 -15.13 15.82 -31.84
CA ASP A 3 -13.73 16.01 -32.19
C ASP A 3 -13.03 16.92 -31.15
N ARG A 4 -11.77 16.61 -30.86
CA ARG A 4 -10.93 17.38 -29.95
C ARG A 4 -10.80 18.84 -30.39
N ALA A 5 -10.72 19.11 -31.69
CA ALA A 5 -10.64 20.47 -32.22
C ALA A 5 -11.90 21.30 -31.89
N ALA A 6 -13.08 20.66 -31.84
CA ALA A 6 -14.33 21.33 -31.46
C ALA A 6 -14.36 21.66 -29.96
N VAL A 7 -13.85 20.76 -29.11
CA VAL A 7 -13.70 21.01 -27.66
C VAL A 7 -12.72 22.15 -27.39
N GLU A 8 -11.59 22.17 -28.09
CA GLU A 8 -10.58 23.23 -27.94
C GLU A 8 -11.12 24.60 -28.40
N ALA A 9 -11.91 24.65 -29.48
CA ALA A 9 -12.58 25.86 -29.94
C ALA A 9 -13.58 26.42 -28.91
N VAL A 10 -14.37 25.56 -28.26
CA VAL A 10 -15.31 25.94 -27.19
C VAL A 10 -14.56 26.50 -25.97
N LEU A 11 -13.45 25.87 -25.58
CA LEU A 11 -12.64 26.33 -24.45
C LEU A 11 -11.91 27.65 -24.75
N ASN A 12 -11.51 27.88 -26.00
CA ASN A 12 -10.88 29.14 -26.41
C ASN A 12 -11.83 30.33 -26.52
N ALA A 13 -13.15 30.10 -26.51
CA ALA A 13 -14.13 31.18 -26.39
C ALA A 13 -14.20 31.78 -24.97
N ILE A 14 -13.63 31.09 -23.98
CA ILE A 14 -13.58 31.55 -22.59
C ILE A 14 -12.23 32.26 -22.37
N PRO A 15 -12.23 33.54 -21.95
CA PRO A 15 -11.00 34.27 -21.72
C PRO A 15 -10.35 33.87 -20.39
N ASP A 16 -9.05 33.65 -20.43
CA ASP A 16 -8.19 33.48 -19.26
C ASP A 16 -8.09 34.81 -18.48
N PRO A 17 -8.45 34.86 -17.18
CA PRO A 17 -8.39 36.08 -16.38
C PRO A 17 -7.01 36.73 -16.26
N ALA A 18 -5.92 35.95 -16.43
CA ALA A 18 -4.56 36.47 -16.30
C ALA A 18 -4.02 37.08 -17.61
N THR A 19 -4.37 36.50 -18.76
CA THR A 19 -3.78 36.88 -20.05
C THR A 19 -4.77 37.42 -21.07
N GLY A 20 -6.08 37.27 -20.84
CA GLY A 20 -7.16 37.66 -21.75
C GLY A 20 -7.26 36.80 -23.02
N ARG A 21 -6.42 35.78 -23.17
CA ARG A 21 -6.43 34.83 -24.29
C ARG A 21 -7.39 33.67 -24.02
N GLY A 22 -7.78 32.92 -25.05
CA GLY A 22 -8.58 31.70 -24.89
C GLY A 22 -7.91 30.69 -23.96
N LEU A 23 -8.68 29.89 -23.20
CA LEU A 23 -8.13 29.01 -22.17
C LEU A 23 -7.07 28.02 -22.68
N VAL A 24 -7.29 27.41 -23.85
CA VAL A 24 -6.33 26.44 -24.43
C VAL A 24 -5.08 27.17 -24.91
N ASP A 25 -5.24 28.33 -25.56
CA ASP A 25 -4.12 29.16 -26.03
C ASP A 25 -3.28 29.72 -24.89
N ALA A 26 -3.91 29.98 -23.74
CA ALA A 26 -3.25 30.38 -22.50
C ALA A 26 -2.60 29.19 -21.75
N GLY A 27 -2.81 27.95 -22.23
CA GLY A 27 -2.25 26.74 -21.63
C GLY A 27 -2.83 26.41 -20.25
N VAL A 28 -4.05 26.89 -19.97
CA VAL A 28 -4.73 26.75 -18.68
C VAL A 28 -5.21 25.30 -18.44
N PRO A 29 -5.85 24.60 -19.40
CA PRO A 29 -6.20 23.20 -19.26
C PRO A 29 -4.96 22.29 -19.19
N LYS A 30 -4.74 21.63 -18.05
CA LYS A 30 -3.77 20.55 -17.89
C LYS A 30 -4.44 19.20 -18.07
N GLY A 31 -3.83 18.35 -18.90
CA GLY A 31 -4.31 16.98 -19.12
C GLY A 31 -5.68 16.91 -19.79
N LEU A 32 -5.95 17.77 -20.78
CA LEU A 32 -7.20 17.72 -21.55
C LEU A 32 -7.39 16.35 -22.21
N THR A 33 -8.44 15.65 -21.78
CA THR A 33 -8.88 14.37 -22.32
C THR A 33 -10.21 14.57 -23.04
N VAL A 34 -10.31 14.06 -24.26
CA VAL A 34 -11.53 14.08 -25.07
C VAL A 34 -11.79 12.66 -25.57
N SER A 35 -13.01 12.17 -25.36
CA SER A 35 -13.53 10.89 -25.86
C SER A 35 -14.91 11.11 -26.47
N GLU A 36 -15.51 10.07 -27.06
CA GLU A 36 -16.72 10.18 -27.90
C GLU A 36 -17.87 10.99 -27.27
N ASP A 37 -18.09 10.85 -25.95
CA ASP A 37 -19.15 11.52 -25.18
C ASP A 37 -18.64 12.20 -23.88
N ARG A 38 -17.32 12.35 -23.70
CA ARG A 38 -16.74 12.93 -22.46
C ARG A 38 -15.55 13.84 -22.70
N ALA A 39 -15.47 14.90 -21.89
CA ALA A 39 -14.33 15.79 -21.83
C ALA A 39 -13.92 16.09 -20.39
N GLY A 40 -12.61 16.18 -20.11
CA GLY A 40 -12.15 16.60 -18.79
C GLY A 40 -10.71 17.07 -18.73
N PHE A 41 -10.43 17.99 -17.81
CA PHE A 41 -9.13 18.60 -17.61
C PHE A 41 -9.02 19.25 -16.22
N VAL A 42 -7.79 19.61 -15.84
CA VAL A 42 -7.50 20.30 -14.57
C VAL A 42 -7.07 21.74 -14.87
N ILE A 43 -7.52 22.69 -14.06
CA ILE A 43 -7.04 24.06 -14.01
C ILE A 43 -6.13 24.16 -12.79
N GLU A 44 -4.83 24.26 -13.01
CA GLU A 44 -3.84 24.45 -11.95
C GLU A 44 -3.47 25.92 -11.87
N VAL A 45 -3.74 26.56 -10.72
CA VAL A 45 -3.41 27.97 -10.49
C VAL A 45 -2.84 28.19 -9.09
N PRO A 46 -1.98 29.19 -8.86
CA PRO A 46 -1.57 29.59 -7.51
C PRO A 46 -2.75 29.78 -6.55
N ALA A 47 -2.57 29.46 -5.26
CA ALA A 47 -3.62 29.52 -4.24
C ALA A 47 -4.34 30.88 -4.16
N ASP A 48 -3.61 31.98 -4.34
CA ASP A 48 -4.12 33.36 -4.38
C ASP A 48 -4.99 33.68 -5.60
N ARG A 49 -4.97 32.83 -6.64
CA ARG A 49 -5.75 32.98 -7.87
C ARG A 49 -6.95 32.04 -7.98
N THR A 50 -7.12 31.09 -7.05
CA THR A 50 -8.22 30.11 -7.06
C THR A 50 -9.61 30.77 -7.12
N ALA A 51 -9.83 31.87 -6.38
CA ALA A 51 -11.09 32.60 -6.41
C ALA A 51 -11.41 33.21 -7.80
N ALA A 52 -10.39 33.67 -8.53
CA ALA A 52 -10.56 34.25 -9.87
C ALA A 52 -10.83 33.19 -10.95
N TYR A 53 -10.39 31.95 -10.74
CA TYR A 53 -10.55 30.84 -11.70
C TYR A 53 -11.72 29.91 -11.39
N ALA A 54 -12.40 30.07 -10.24
CA ALA A 54 -13.64 29.34 -9.96
C ALA A 54 -14.76 29.63 -10.98
N PRO A 55 -15.02 30.91 -11.37
CA PRO A 55 -15.98 31.20 -12.44
C PRO A 55 -15.55 30.65 -13.82
N VAL A 56 -14.24 30.58 -14.08
CA VAL A 56 -13.68 30.04 -15.32
C VAL A 56 -13.91 28.53 -15.42
N ARG A 57 -13.71 27.80 -14.31
CA ARG A 57 -14.04 26.37 -14.21
C ARG A 57 -15.52 26.15 -14.53
N ASP A 58 -16.40 26.91 -13.88
CA ASP A 58 -17.85 26.76 -14.02
C ASP A 58 -18.31 27.07 -15.45
N ALA A 59 -17.76 28.12 -16.05
CA ALA A 59 -18.03 28.49 -17.45
C ALA A 59 -17.54 27.40 -18.42
N ALA A 60 -16.36 26.84 -18.20
CA ALA A 60 -15.84 25.76 -19.03
C ALA A 60 -16.66 24.47 -18.90
N GLU A 61 -17.06 24.12 -17.69
CA GLU A 61 -17.91 22.96 -17.45
C GLU A 61 -19.28 23.13 -18.12
N ALA A 62 -19.91 24.31 -18.00
CA ALA A 62 -21.18 24.62 -18.63
C ALA A 62 -21.10 24.62 -20.16
N ALA A 63 -20.05 25.24 -20.73
CA ALA A 63 -19.87 25.32 -22.18
C ALA A 63 -19.67 23.94 -22.82
N LEU A 64 -18.91 23.05 -22.17
CA LEU A 64 -18.72 21.68 -22.64
C LEU A 64 -19.99 20.83 -22.51
N LYS A 65 -20.76 20.99 -21.43
CA LYS A 65 -22.05 20.28 -21.25
C LYS A 65 -23.09 20.69 -22.30
N ALA A 66 -23.00 21.91 -22.82
CA ALA A 66 -23.91 22.39 -23.87
C ALA A 66 -23.58 21.84 -25.27
N MET A 67 -22.45 21.14 -25.45
CA MET A 67 -22.09 20.55 -26.74
C MET A 67 -22.99 19.35 -27.09
N PRO A 68 -23.54 19.27 -28.31
CA PRO A 68 -24.33 18.12 -28.75
C PRO A 68 -23.52 16.81 -28.67
N GLY A 69 -24.06 15.84 -27.92
CA GLY A 69 -23.42 14.53 -27.72
C GLY A 69 -22.50 14.43 -26.49
N MET A 70 -22.35 15.51 -25.70
CA MET A 70 -21.51 15.47 -24.49
C MET A 70 -22.31 14.95 -23.30
N ALA A 71 -21.98 13.76 -22.81
CA ALA A 71 -22.67 13.12 -21.69
C ALA A 71 -21.98 13.37 -20.34
N ARG A 72 -20.64 13.49 -20.32
CA ARG A 72 -19.90 13.72 -19.06
C ARG A 72 -18.81 14.77 -19.22
N VAL A 73 -18.79 15.73 -18.30
CA VAL A 73 -17.78 16.77 -18.23
C VAL A 73 -17.19 16.81 -16.82
N SER A 74 -15.87 16.90 -16.71
CA SER A 74 -15.17 17.06 -15.44
C SER A 74 -14.09 18.12 -15.55
N VAL A 75 -14.29 19.26 -14.87
CA VAL A 75 -13.30 20.34 -14.78
C VAL A 75 -12.93 20.54 -13.32
N ILE A 76 -11.66 20.30 -12.98
CA ILE A 76 -11.19 20.38 -11.60
C ILE A 76 -10.28 21.60 -11.46
N LEU A 77 -10.52 22.43 -10.44
CA LEU A 77 -9.64 23.56 -10.10
C LEU A 77 -8.77 23.18 -8.90
N THR A 78 -7.45 23.24 -9.05
CA THR A 78 -6.45 22.90 -8.02
C THR A 78 -5.52 24.08 -7.77
N ALA A 79 -5.14 24.25 -6.50
CA ALA A 79 -4.15 25.25 -6.11
C ALA A 79 -2.73 24.67 -6.25
N GLU A 80 -1.86 25.32 -7.02
CA GLU A 80 -0.42 25.02 -7.04
C GLU A 80 0.21 25.50 -5.72
N THR A 81 0.77 24.58 -4.93
CA THR A 81 1.75 24.89 -3.88
C THR A 81 3.14 24.58 -4.42
N ALA A 82 3.88 25.62 -4.82
CA ALA A 82 5.30 25.47 -5.13
C ALA A 82 6.10 25.15 -3.85
N PRO A 83 7.05 24.19 -3.88
CA PRO A 83 7.89 23.90 -2.73
C PRO A 83 8.96 25.00 -2.57
N ALA A 84 8.79 25.87 -1.58
CA ALA A 84 9.82 26.85 -1.23
C ALA A 84 10.89 26.20 -0.33
N ALA A 85 12.10 26.08 -0.84
CA ALA A 85 13.28 25.80 -0.03
C ALA A 85 13.61 27.02 0.85
N ARG A 86 13.64 26.86 2.19
CA ARG A 86 14.56 27.58 3.10
C ARG A 86 14.57 26.99 4.51
N LYS A 87 15.77 27.08 5.11
CA LYS A 87 16.20 26.51 6.40
C LYS A 87 15.67 27.32 7.60
N ALA A 88 15.52 26.59 8.71
CA ALA A 88 15.61 27.00 10.13
C ALA A 88 14.34 27.49 10.89
N SER A 89 14.02 26.67 11.90
CA SER A 89 13.25 26.86 13.16
C SER A 89 11.84 27.47 13.10
N LEU A 90 10.85 26.64 13.46
CA LEU A 90 9.48 27.07 13.76
C LEU A 90 9.37 27.51 15.22
N SER A 91 8.63 28.60 15.46
CA SER A 91 8.24 29.06 16.79
C SER A 91 7.16 28.15 17.40
N PRO A 92 7.03 28.09 18.75
CA PRO A 92 6.09 27.19 19.43
C PRO A 92 4.62 27.38 18.99
N ALA A 93 4.22 28.60 18.62
CA ALA A 93 2.86 28.91 18.16
C ALA A 93 2.51 28.33 16.79
N ALA A 94 3.51 28.02 15.94
CA ALA A 94 3.29 27.32 14.67
C ALA A 94 3.10 25.81 14.85
N VAL A 95 3.49 25.24 15.99
CA VAL A 95 3.38 23.80 16.28
C VAL A 95 1.93 23.39 16.55
N GLU A 96 1.08 24.33 16.97
CA GLU A 96 -0.29 24.05 17.37
C GLU A 96 -1.30 24.10 16.21
N GLN A 97 -1.05 24.94 15.19
CA GLN A 97 -1.98 25.17 14.07
C GLN A 97 -1.73 24.29 12.82
N THR A 98 -0.59 23.59 12.72
CA THR A 98 -0.31 22.58 11.67
C THR A 98 -0.51 21.14 12.13
N ARG A 99 -1.17 20.89 13.27
CA ARG A 99 -1.65 19.54 13.56
C ARG A 99 -2.76 19.21 12.56
N ALA A 100 -2.38 18.62 11.43
CA ALA A 100 -3.23 17.65 10.76
C ALA A 100 -3.78 16.76 11.87
N ARG A 101 -5.10 16.80 12.08
CA ARG A 101 -5.75 15.86 13.00
C ARG A 101 -5.20 14.49 12.61
N ALA A 102 -4.60 13.80 13.57
CA ALA A 102 -4.11 12.45 13.34
C ALA A 102 -5.24 11.69 12.64
N PRO A 103 -4.96 10.97 11.52
CA PRO A 103 -5.95 10.13 10.89
C PRO A 103 -6.61 9.30 11.99
N VAL A 104 -7.94 9.35 12.07
CA VAL A 104 -8.66 8.53 13.03
C VAL A 104 -8.29 7.08 12.70
N PRO A 105 -7.72 6.31 13.64
CA PRO A 105 -7.48 4.89 13.41
C PRO A 105 -8.79 4.26 12.95
N THR A 106 -8.75 3.52 11.84
CA THR A 106 -9.86 2.60 11.54
C THR A 106 -9.91 1.56 12.63
N ASP A 107 -11.12 1.12 12.97
CA ASP A 107 -11.28 0.06 13.95
C ASP A 107 -10.49 -1.18 13.54
N ARG A 108 -9.95 -1.87 14.54
CA ARG A 108 -9.29 -3.16 14.34
C ARG A 108 -10.23 -4.07 13.54
N PRO A 109 -9.72 -4.81 12.53
CA PRO A 109 -10.52 -5.80 11.83
C PRO A 109 -11.30 -6.68 12.80
N ALA A 110 -12.59 -6.86 12.54
CA ALA A 110 -13.48 -7.59 13.42
C ALA A 110 -12.93 -9.00 13.70
N HIS A 111 -12.95 -9.40 14.97
CA HIS A 111 -12.50 -10.72 15.44
C HIS A 111 -11.03 -11.05 15.10
N VAL A 112 -10.16 -10.04 14.94
CA VAL A 112 -8.71 -10.24 14.80
C VAL A 112 -8.03 -9.85 16.11
N ARG A 113 -7.24 -10.76 16.69
CA ARG A 113 -6.54 -10.52 17.96
C ARG A 113 -5.29 -9.69 17.79
N ARG A 114 -4.50 -9.93 16.74
CA ARG A 114 -3.25 -9.21 16.45
C ARG A 114 -3.08 -8.93 14.96
N VAL A 115 -2.52 -7.78 14.63
CA VAL A 115 -2.15 -7.41 13.25
C VAL A 115 -0.63 -7.21 13.17
N LEU A 116 0.01 -8.04 12.35
CA LEU A 116 1.44 -8.01 12.08
C LEU A 116 1.70 -7.41 10.70
N ALA A 117 2.41 -6.30 10.61
CA ALA A 117 2.87 -5.76 9.34
C ALA A 117 4.20 -6.41 8.91
N ILE A 118 4.31 -6.78 7.63
CA ILE A 118 5.58 -7.12 7.00
C ILE A 118 5.93 -6.00 6.04
N ALA A 119 7.09 -5.37 6.26
CA ALA A 119 7.52 -4.20 5.53
C ALA A 119 8.87 -4.41 4.85
N SER A 120 9.10 -3.66 3.79
CA SER A 120 10.41 -3.54 3.16
C SER A 120 10.59 -2.13 2.64
N GLY A 121 11.77 -1.57 2.82
CA GLY A 121 12.04 -0.24 2.30
C GLY A 121 12.22 -0.19 0.77
N LYS A 122 12.39 -1.33 0.10
CA LYS A 122 12.55 -1.44 -1.36
C LYS A 122 11.78 -2.62 -1.94
N GLY A 123 11.34 -2.50 -3.19
CA GLY A 123 10.83 -3.62 -3.97
C GLY A 123 11.92 -4.66 -4.30
N GLY A 124 11.55 -5.93 -4.39
CA GLY A 124 12.45 -7.00 -4.82
C GLY A 124 13.32 -7.65 -3.72
N VAL A 125 13.23 -7.22 -2.45
CA VAL A 125 13.95 -7.86 -1.33
C VAL A 125 13.34 -9.19 -0.86
N GLY A 126 12.27 -9.66 -1.50
CA GLY A 126 11.56 -10.89 -1.16
C GLY A 126 10.59 -10.78 0.03
N LYS A 127 10.09 -9.57 0.32
CA LYS A 127 9.09 -9.30 1.36
C LYS A 127 7.90 -10.27 1.32
N SER A 128 7.23 -10.39 0.17
CA SER A 128 6.04 -11.24 0.03
C SER A 128 6.34 -12.73 0.22
N THR A 129 7.54 -13.18 -0.21
CA THR A 129 8.05 -14.53 0.08
C THR A 129 8.18 -14.77 1.58
N VAL A 130 8.75 -13.81 2.31
CA VAL A 130 8.84 -13.87 3.77
C VAL A 130 7.45 -13.82 4.40
N SER A 131 6.54 -12.94 3.94
CA SER A 131 5.18 -12.81 4.45
C SER A 131 4.40 -14.13 4.38
N VAL A 132 4.39 -14.77 3.22
CA VAL A 132 3.67 -16.04 2.98
C VAL A 132 4.24 -17.17 3.84
N ASN A 133 5.56 -17.34 3.87
CA ASN A 133 6.19 -18.43 4.61
C ASN A 133 6.15 -18.20 6.13
N LEU A 134 6.26 -16.95 6.59
CA LEU A 134 6.09 -16.62 8.01
C LEU A 134 4.64 -16.86 8.46
N ALA A 135 3.65 -16.48 7.66
CA ALA A 135 2.25 -16.74 7.96
C ALA A 135 1.97 -18.25 8.05
N ALA A 136 2.45 -19.04 7.09
CA ALA A 136 2.29 -20.48 7.11
C ALA A 136 3.07 -21.15 8.27
N ALA A 137 4.25 -20.64 8.65
CA ALA A 137 4.97 -21.11 9.84
C ALA A 137 4.23 -20.78 11.14
N LEU A 138 3.59 -19.60 11.25
CA LEU A 138 2.72 -19.26 12.38
C LEU A 138 1.51 -20.20 12.44
N ALA A 139 0.89 -20.53 11.30
CA ALA A 139 -0.23 -21.47 11.24
C ALA A 139 0.18 -22.89 11.67
N ARG A 140 1.38 -23.35 11.28
CA ARG A 140 1.95 -24.63 11.74
C ARG A 140 2.17 -24.69 13.26
N ARG A 141 2.22 -23.56 13.95
CA ARG A 141 2.24 -23.50 15.43
C ARG A 141 0.84 -23.64 16.05
N GLY A 142 -0.19 -23.92 15.25
CA GLY A 142 -1.58 -24.06 15.70
C GLY A 142 -2.32 -22.72 15.82
N LEU A 143 -1.76 -21.63 15.32
CA LEU A 143 -2.43 -20.32 15.31
C LEU A 143 -3.41 -20.23 14.14
N ARG A 144 -4.54 -19.55 14.34
CA ARG A 144 -5.43 -19.17 13.24
C ARG A 144 -4.87 -17.94 12.57
N VAL A 145 -4.32 -18.11 11.37
CA VAL A 145 -3.57 -17.05 10.67
C VAL A 145 -4.29 -16.61 9.40
N GLY A 146 -4.40 -15.30 9.26
CA GLY A 146 -4.83 -14.65 8.03
C GLY A 146 -3.65 -13.95 7.38
N ILE A 147 -3.69 -13.81 6.06
CA ILE A 147 -2.74 -13.02 5.30
C ILE A 147 -3.46 -12.10 4.31
N LEU A 148 -3.05 -10.84 4.31
CA LEU A 148 -3.55 -9.82 3.38
C LEU A 148 -2.40 -9.30 2.52
N ASP A 149 -2.58 -9.39 1.20
CA ASP A 149 -1.74 -8.67 0.23
C ASP A 149 -2.19 -7.23 0.13
N ALA A 150 -1.34 -6.32 0.60
CA ALA A 150 -1.59 -4.90 0.49
C ALA A 150 -0.85 -4.23 -0.67
N ASP A 151 -0.07 -4.98 -1.47
CA ASP A 151 0.63 -4.44 -2.64
C ASP A 151 -0.30 -4.40 -3.87
N VAL A 152 -0.97 -3.27 -4.01
CA VAL A 152 -1.93 -3.00 -5.10
C VAL A 152 -1.25 -2.97 -6.47
N HIS A 153 0.05 -2.69 -6.55
CA HIS A 153 0.77 -2.49 -7.81
C HIS A 153 1.44 -3.75 -8.33
N GLY A 154 1.76 -4.69 -7.44
CA GLY A 154 2.37 -5.96 -7.79
C GLY A 154 1.91 -7.09 -6.88
N PRO A 155 0.61 -7.42 -6.86
CA PRO A 155 0.09 -8.45 -5.98
C PRO A 155 0.72 -9.80 -6.35
N SER A 156 1.41 -10.43 -5.40
CA SER A 156 2.10 -11.70 -5.61
C SER A 156 1.47 -12.85 -4.85
N LEU A 157 0.70 -12.56 -3.80
CA LEU A 157 0.16 -13.60 -2.92
C LEU A 157 -0.76 -14.59 -3.62
N PRO A 158 -1.63 -14.20 -4.59
CA PRO A 158 -2.47 -15.16 -5.29
C PRO A 158 -1.65 -16.26 -5.95
N THR A 159 -0.60 -15.88 -6.69
CA THR A 159 0.34 -16.83 -7.31
C THR A 159 1.03 -17.69 -6.26
N MET A 160 1.59 -17.07 -5.21
CA MET A 160 2.39 -17.76 -4.19
C MET A 160 1.59 -18.70 -3.28
N LEU A 161 0.27 -18.59 -3.28
CA LEU A 161 -0.64 -19.45 -2.53
C LEU A 161 -1.46 -20.38 -3.45
N GLY A 162 -1.29 -20.29 -4.78
CA GLY A 162 -2.08 -21.08 -5.74
C GLY A 162 -3.56 -20.68 -5.78
N LEU A 163 -3.88 -19.42 -5.50
CA LEU A 163 -5.24 -18.90 -5.42
C LEU A 163 -5.69 -18.30 -6.75
N SER A 164 -6.97 -18.46 -7.06
CA SER A 164 -7.63 -17.85 -8.21
C SER A 164 -9.10 -17.57 -7.91
N GLY A 165 -9.70 -16.71 -8.72
CA GLY A 165 -11.11 -16.33 -8.58
C GLY A 165 -11.36 -15.21 -7.56
N LYS A 166 -12.48 -14.52 -7.76
CA LYS A 166 -12.92 -13.46 -6.85
C LYS A 166 -13.39 -14.08 -5.52
N PRO A 167 -13.14 -13.43 -4.38
CA PRO A 167 -13.74 -13.86 -3.12
C PRO A 167 -15.26 -13.75 -3.18
N ASP A 168 -15.94 -14.68 -2.51
CA ASP A 168 -17.39 -14.59 -2.34
C ASP A 168 -17.74 -13.40 -1.44
N TYR A 169 -18.97 -12.91 -1.60
CA TYR A 169 -19.52 -11.85 -0.76
C TYR A 169 -20.81 -12.36 -0.11
N VAL A 170 -20.80 -12.49 1.21
CA VAL A 170 -21.88 -13.08 2.00
C VAL A 170 -22.22 -12.14 3.15
N ASP A 171 -23.52 -11.85 3.32
CA ASP A 171 -24.10 -10.88 4.26
C ASP A 171 -23.25 -9.62 4.49
N GLY A 172 -22.93 -8.91 3.40
CA GLY A 172 -22.24 -7.62 3.50
C GLY A 172 -20.72 -7.71 3.73
N ALA A 173 -20.11 -8.90 3.68
CA ALA A 173 -18.68 -9.06 3.89
C ALA A 173 -18.05 -10.06 2.91
N MET A 174 -16.78 -9.81 2.57
CA MET A 174 -15.96 -10.71 1.78
C MET A 174 -15.60 -11.96 2.58
N VAL A 175 -15.68 -13.11 1.94
CA VAL A 175 -15.19 -14.38 2.46
C VAL A 175 -13.76 -14.58 1.94
N PRO A 176 -12.75 -14.62 2.83
CA PRO A 176 -11.37 -14.83 2.40
C PRO A 176 -11.21 -16.23 1.81
N HIS A 177 -10.32 -16.37 0.84
CA HIS A 177 -9.90 -17.69 0.35
C HIS A 177 -9.20 -18.47 1.45
N THR A 178 -9.17 -19.79 1.34
CA THR A 178 -8.40 -20.64 2.24
C THR A 178 -7.36 -21.43 1.44
N ALA A 179 -6.10 -21.32 1.82
CA ALA A 179 -5.00 -22.10 1.25
C ALA A 179 -3.95 -22.39 2.31
N HIS A 180 -3.43 -23.62 2.34
CA HIS A 180 -2.33 -24.02 3.22
C HIS A 180 -2.58 -23.74 4.72
N GLY A 181 -3.84 -23.81 5.17
CA GLY A 181 -4.23 -23.47 6.54
C GLY A 181 -4.32 -21.97 6.85
N LEU A 182 -4.20 -21.11 5.83
CA LEU A 182 -4.31 -19.66 5.93
C LEU A 182 -5.64 -19.17 5.35
N LYS A 183 -6.22 -18.16 5.99
CA LYS A 183 -7.20 -17.29 5.33
C LYS A 183 -6.47 -16.22 4.52
N ALA A 184 -6.80 -16.04 3.26
CA ALA A 184 -6.05 -15.18 2.35
C ALA A 184 -6.94 -14.19 1.60
N MET A 185 -6.49 -12.94 1.53
CA MET A 185 -7.07 -11.91 0.67
C MET A 185 -5.97 -11.17 -0.07
N SER A 186 -6.27 -10.72 -1.28
CA SER A 186 -5.38 -9.89 -2.07
C SER A 186 -6.17 -8.98 -3.00
N VAL A 187 -5.66 -7.78 -3.25
CA VAL A 187 -6.17 -6.93 -4.33
C VAL A 187 -6.18 -7.66 -5.67
N GLY A 188 -5.17 -8.49 -5.93
CA GLY A 188 -5.04 -9.24 -7.18
C GLY A 188 -6.18 -10.23 -7.43
N LEU A 189 -6.97 -10.57 -6.41
CA LEU A 189 -8.16 -11.43 -6.54
C LEU A 189 -9.42 -10.63 -6.89
N LEU A 190 -9.43 -9.30 -6.68
CA LEU A 190 -10.59 -8.45 -6.98
C LEU A 190 -10.65 -8.04 -8.46
N THR A 191 -9.52 -8.13 -9.16
CA THR A 191 -9.34 -7.76 -10.58
C THR A 191 -9.09 -8.98 -11.44
N GLN A 192 -9.51 -8.97 -12.70
CA GLN A 192 -9.05 -10.00 -13.65
C GLN A 192 -7.62 -9.64 -14.10
N ALA A 193 -6.77 -10.64 -14.33
CA ALA A 193 -5.37 -10.44 -14.73
C ALA A 193 -5.19 -9.62 -16.02
N SER A 194 -6.23 -9.51 -16.85
CA SER A 194 -6.29 -8.70 -18.07
C SER A 194 -6.67 -7.23 -17.85
N ASP A 195 -7.26 -6.90 -16.71
CA ASP A 195 -7.70 -5.54 -16.41
C ASP A 195 -6.51 -4.81 -15.77
N ALA A 196 -5.68 -4.18 -16.60
CA ALA A 196 -4.63 -3.27 -16.14
C ALA A 196 -5.27 -2.01 -15.54
N MET A 197 -5.87 -2.15 -14.36
CA MET A 197 -6.53 -1.07 -13.65
C MET A 197 -5.45 -0.20 -12.99
N VAL A 198 -5.37 1.06 -13.40
CA VAL A 198 -4.48 2.03 -12.77
C VAL A 198 -5.08 2.43 -11.42
N TRP A 199 -4.58 1.82 -10.35
CA TRP A 199 -4.97 2.15 -8.99
C TRP A 199 -4.42 3.52 -8.60
N ARG A 200 -5.30 4.53 -8.50
CA ARG A 200 -4.97 5.84 -7.94
C ARG A 200 -4.92 5.75 -6.41
N GLY A 201 -4.02 6.49 -5.76
CA GLY A 201 -3.76 6.41 -4.32
C GLY A 201 -5.01 6.32 -3.41
N PRO A 202 -6.01 7.21 -3.54
CA PRO A 202 -7.24 7.16 -2.73
C PRO A 202 -8.06 5.87 -2.93
N MET A 203 -8.14 5.38 -4.17
CA MET A 203 -8.86 4.16 -4.52
C MET A 203 -8.14 2.92 -3.96
N ALA A 204 -6.82 2.87 -4.09
CA ALA A 204 -5.98 1.83 -3.50
C ALA A 204 -6.18 1.77 -1.97
N SER A 205 -6.05 2.93 -1.30
CA SER A 205 -6.26 3.00 0.16
C SER A 205 -7.68 2.60 0.57
N GLN A 206 -8.71 2.99 -0.17
CA GLN A 206 -10.09 2.61 0.14
C GLN A 206 -10.31 1.09 0.01
N ALA A 207 -9.85 0.49 -1.09
CA ALA A 207 -9.97 -0.95 -1.30
C ALA A 207 -9.21 -1.75 -0.22
N LEU A 208 -8.02 -1.28 0.15
CA LEU A 208 -7.24 -1.87 1.24
C LEU A 208 -7.96 -1.78 2.59
N THR A 209 -8.50 -0.60 2.93
CA THR A 209 -9.33 -0.43 4.13
C THR A 209 -10.53 -1.38 4.08
N GLN A 210 -11.19 -1.52 2.93
CA GLN A 210 -12.32 -2.42 2.76
C GLN A 210 -11.92 -3.89 2.97
N MET A 211 -10.82 -4.35 2.40
CA MET A 211 -10.32 -5.72 2.62
C MET A 211 -9.92 -5.97 4.07
N LEU A 212 -9.40 -4.96 4.76
CA LEU A 212 -9.09 -5.07 6.19
C LEU A 212 -10.37 -5.20 7.03
N THR A 213 -11.35 -4.33 6.81
CA THR A 213 -12.50 -4.20 7.73
C THR A 213 -13.75 -4.98 7.32
N GLN A 214 -13.91 -5.29 6.04
CA GLN A 214 -15.08 -5.99 5.47
C GLN A 214 -14.74 -7.41 5.01
N THR A 215 -13.65 -8.00 5.48
CA THR A 215 -13.35 -9.43 5.28
C THR A 215 -13.67 -10.21 6.55
N ARG A 216 -14.29 -11.38 6.40
CA ARG A 216 -14.60 -12.32 7.50
C ARG A 216 -13.35 -13.09 7.96
N TRP A 217 -12.43 -12.38 8.60
CA TRP A 217 -11.18 -12.95 9.12
C TRP A 217 -11.41 -13.98 10.24
N GLY A 218 -12.35 -13.72 11.14
CA GLY A 218 -12.71 -14.61 12.24
C GLY A 218 -14.16 -14.41 12.64
N THR A 219 -14.59 -15.14 13.67
CA THR A 219 -15.89 -14.96 14.32
C THR A 219 -15.68 -14.71 15.80
N GLU A 220 -16.75 -14.37 16.52
CA GLU A 220 -16.67 -14.23 17.98
C GLU A 220 -16.25 -15.54 18.67
N ALA A 221 -16.79 -16.67 18.21
CA ALA A 221 -16.42 -17.99 18.72
C ALA A 221 -15.00 -18.40 18.29
N GLU A 222 -14.60 -18.03 17.07
CA GLU A 222 -13.33 -18.41 16.48
C GLU A 222 -12.57 -17.19 15.93
N PRO A 223 -12.01 -16.33 16.81
CA PRO A 223 -11.30 -15.14 16.36
C PRO A 223 -9.99 -15.51 15.66
N LEU A 224 -9.56 -14.71 14.69
CA LEU A 224 -8.24 -14.87 14.09
C LEU A 224 -7.16 -14.48 15.11
N ASP A 225 -6.13 -15.31 15.27
CA ASP A 225 -5.06 -15.02 16.23
C ASP A 225 -4.09 -13.97 15.70
N ILE A 226 -3.68 -14.08 14.43
CA ILE A 226 -2.77 -13.13 13.78
C ILE A 226 -3.22 -12.87 12.34
N LEU A 227 -3.38 -11.60 11.97
CA LEU A 227 -3.46 -11.15 10.59
C LEU A 227 -2.09 -10.61 10.15
N VAL A 228 -1.47 -11.27 9.19
CA VAL A 228 -0.22 -10.83 8.56
C VAL A 228 -0.56 -9.93 7.37
N VAL A 229 -0.05 -8.70 7.35
CA VAL A 229 -0.28 -7.72 6.29
C VAL A 229 1.00 -7.50 5.51
N ASP A 230 1.03 -7.96 4.26
CA ASP A 230 2.14 -7.76 3.35
C ASP A 230 2.07 -6.36 2.72
N LEU A 231 2.80 -5.39 3.28
CA LEU A 231 2.69 -3.98 2.89
C LEU A 231 3.25 -3.72 1.49
N PRO A 232 2.84 -2.66 0.79
CA PRO A 232 3.56 -2.17 -0.39
C PRO A 232 5.03 -1.86 -0.07
N PRO A 233 5.94 -1.96 -1.05
CA PRO A 233 7.33 -1.56 -0.85
C PRO A 233 7.48 -0.04 -0.67
N GLY A 234 8.53 0.36 0.04
CA GLY A 234 8.93 1.76 0.17
C GLY A 234 8.51 2.40 1.49
N THR A 235 8.21 3.70 1.41
CA THR A 235 7.60 4.52 2.47
C THR A 235 6.58 5.50 1.86
N GLY A 236 5.86 5.06 0.82
CA GLY A 236 4.93 5.90 0.05
C GLY A 236 3.58 6.12 0.73
N ASP A 237 2.75 7.00 0.16
CA ASP A 237 1.49 7.46 0.78
C ASP A 237 0.47 6.34 1.07
N VAL A 238 0.42 5.28 0.24
CA VAL A 238 -0.49 4.14 0.45
C VAL A 238 -0.11 3.37 1.71
N GLN A 239 1.20 3.10 1.89
CA GLN A 239 1.73 2.41 3.06
C GLN A 239 1.59 3.26 4.32
N LEU A 240 1.85 4.58 4.22
CA LEU A 240 1.61 5.52 5.32
C LEU A 240 0.14 5.53 5.75
N THR A 241 -0.77 5.59 4.79
CA THR A 241 -2.21 5.58 5.05
C THR A 241 -2.64 4.29 5.73
N LEU A 242 -2.15 3.13 5.24
CA LEU A 242 -2.42 1.82 5.86
C LEU A 242 -1.92 1.76 7.30
N ILE A 243 -0.67 2.17 7.53
CA ILE A 243 -0.03 2.14 8.85
C ILE A 243 -0.75 3.09 9.84
N GLN A 244 -1.19 4.27 9.38
CA GLN A 244 -1.87 5.24 10.23
C GLN A 244 -3.31 4.84 10.54
N LYS A 245 -3.99 4.18 9.61
CA LYS A 245 -5.39 3.77 9.79
C LYS A 245 -5.50 2.42 10.47
N THR A 246 -4.57 1.50 10.26
CA THR A 246 -4.68 0.13 10.80
C THR A 246 -4.00 0.07 12.17
N PRO A 247 -4.67 -0.44 13.22
CA PRO A 247 -4.04 -0.63 14.52
C PRO A 247 -3.10 -1.85 14.48
N LEU A 248 -1.85 -1.61 14.06
CA LEU A 248 -0.80 -2.60 13.99
C LEU A 248 -0.23 -2.91 15.39
N ASP A 249 -0.11 -4.18 15.75
CA ASP A 249 0.49 -4.62 17.01
C ASP A 249 2.01 -4.78 16.92
N GLY A 250 2.55 -4.85 15.71
CA GLY A 250 3.98 -4.86 15.46
C GLY A 250 4.33 -4.97 13.99
N ALA A 251 5.61 -4.75 13.68
CA ALA A 251 6.14 -4.83 12.32
C ALA A 251 7.42 -5.67 12.26
N VAL A 252 7.55 -6.49 11.21
CA VAL A 252 8.79 -7.15 10.81
C VAL A 252 9.31 -6.47 9.55
N ILE A 253 10.61 -6.15 9.53
CA ILE A 253 11.26 -5.51 8.39
C ILE A 253 12.10 -6.55 7.65
N VAL A 254 11.93 -6.61 6.34
CA VAL A 254 12.69 -7.48 5.43
C VAL A 254 13.65 -6.62 4.63
N SER A 255 14.93 -7.01 4.59
CA SER A 255 15.97 -6.37 3.80
C SER A 255 16.92 -7.39 3.20
N THR A 256 17.73 -6.99 2.22
CA THR A 256 18.94 -7.72 1.83
C THR A 256 20.17 -7.15 2.57
N PRO A 257 21.31 -7.87 2.59
CA PRO A 257 22.54 -7.41 3.27
C PRO A 257 23.16 -6.12 2.73
N GLN A 258 22.71 -5.62 1.57
CA GLN A 258 23.33 -4.50 0.88
C GLN A 258 22.94 -3.16 1.51
N GLU A 259 23.90 -2.24 1.64
CA GLU A 259 23.68 -0.92 2.25
C GLU A 259 22.50 -0.15 1.63
N VAL A 260 22.27 -0.28 0.32
CA VAL A 260 21.14 0.36 -0.36
C VAL A 260 19.80 -0.14 0.19
N ALA A 261 19.65 -1.43 0.44
CA ALA A 261 18.43 -1.98 1.03
C ALA A 261 18.33 -1.67 2.53
N LEU A 262 19.46 -1.71 3.26
CA LEU A 262 19.53 -1.39 4.69
C LEU A 262 19.17 0.08 4.97
N ALA A 263 19.55 1.00 4.08
CA ALA A 263 19.14 2.40 4.14
C ALA A 263 17.62 2.55 4.08
N ASP A 264 16.94 1.68 3.35
CA ASP A 264 15.50 1.71 3.24
C ASP A 264 14.82 1.02 4.44
N ALA A 265 15.45 -0.03 4.99
CA ALA A 265 15.03 -0.66 6.26
C ALA A 265 15.04 0.35 7.42
N ARG A 266 16.06 1.22 7.51
CA ARG A 266 16.07 2.33 8.47
C ARG A 266 14.85 3.24 8.35
N ARG A 267 14.51 3.61 7.12
CA ARG A 267 13.40 4.54 6.85
C ARG A 267 12.07 3.89 7.25
N ALA A 268 11.89 2.60 6.96
CA ALA A 268 10.75 1.83 7.42
C ALA A 268 10.67 1.77 8.95
N HIS A 269 11.79 1.49 9.64
CA HIS A 269 11.82 1.49 11.10
C HIS A 269 11.45 2.85 11.70
N ALA A 270 12.05 3.94 11.20
CA ALA A 270 11.75 5.29 11.64
C ALA A 270 10.27 5.65 11.44
N LEU A 271 9.65 5.16 10.37
CA LEU A 271 8.23 5.34 10.13
C LEU A 271 7.37 4.63 11.18
N PHE A 272 7.64 3.35 11.47
CA PHE A 272 6.91 2.62 12.50
C PHE A 272 7.08 3.24 13.89
N ALA A 273 8.30 3.69 14.23
CA ALA A 273 8.55 4.41 15.47
C ALA A 273 7.70 5.69 15.58
N LYS A 274 7.56 6.45 14.49
CA LYS A 274 6.77 7.70 14.45
C LYS A 274 5.27 7.47 14.69
N VAL A 275 4.75 6.29 14.35
CA VAL A 275 3.35 5.92 14.60
C VAL A 275 3.18 4.99 15.80
N ASN A 276 4.21 4.83 16.64
CA ASN A 276 4.21 3.99 17.83
C ASN A 276 3.94 2.49 17.57
N VAL A 277 4.33 1.99 16.40
CA VAL A 277 4.27 0.56 16.07
C VAL A 277 5.61 -0.08 16.41
N PRO A 278 5.67 -1.10 17.30
CA PRO A 278 6.93 -1.72 17.68
C PRO A 278 7.51 -2.53 16.51
N THR A 279 8.79 -2.35 16.23
CA THR A 279 9.51 -3.22 15.29
C THR A 279 9.91 -4.50 16.02
N LEU A 280 9.25 -5.61 15.69
CA LEU A 280 9.47 -6.92 16.31
C LEU A 280 10.77 -7.57 15.85
N GLY A 281 11.28 -7.15 14.70
CA GLY A 281 12.65 -7.42 14.30
C GLY A 281 12.91 -7.29 12.81
N LEU A 282 14.16 -7.57 12.42
CA LEU A 282 14.66 -7.55 11.06
C LEU A 282 15.01 -8.96 10.58
N ILE A 283 14.59 -9.31 9.37
CA ILE A 283 14.98 -10.53 8.65
C ILE A 283 15.88 -10.12 7.48
N GLU A 284 17.08 -10.70 7.41
CA GLU A 284 17.99 -10.58 6.27
C GLU A 284 17.66 -11.66 5.23
N ASN A 285 17.09 -11.27 4.10
CA ASN A 285 16.80 -12.18 3.00
C ASN A 285 17.91 -12.18 1.95
N MET A 286 18.00 -13.26 1.17
CA MET A 286 19.01 -13.47 0.12
C MET A 286 20.46 -13.37 0.65
N SER A 287 20.70 -13.74 1.91
CA SER A 287 22.03 -13.76 2.51
C SER A 287 22.92 -14.76 1.78
N GLY A 288 24.16 -14.39 1.50
CA GLY A 288 25.09 -15.26 0.78
C GLY A 288 26.11 -14.49 -0.05
N ASP A 289 26.84 -15.23 -0.87
CA ASP A 289 28.02 -14.69 -1.55
C ASP A 289 27.66 -13.66 -2.63
N VAL A 290 26.41 -13.69 -3.12
CA VAL A 290 25.90 -12.76 -4.16
C VAL A 290 25.52 -11.40 -3.59
N PHE A 291 24.82 -11.36 -2.45
CA PHE A 291 24.28 -10.13 -1.87
C PHE A 291 25.04 -9.66 -0.62
N GLY A 292 25.95 -10.48 -0.10
CA GLY A 292 26.65 -10.28 1.17
C GLY A 292 26.01 -11.06 2.32
N ARG A 293 26.60 -10.96 3.51
CA ARG A 293 26.08 -11.57 4.75
C ARG A 293 26.26 -10.62 5.92
N GLY A 294 25.32 -10.63 6.86
CA GLY A 294 25.44 -9.96 8.16
C GLY A 294 25.17 -8.45 8.16
N GLY A 295 24.78 -7.88 7.02
CA GLY A 295 24.40 -6.47 6.93
C GLY A 295 23.12 -6.16 7.72
N GLY A 296 22.13 -7.04 7.64
CA GLY A 296 20.90 -6.96 8.40
C GLY A 296 21.10 -7.14 9.91
N GLU A 297 22.00 -8.02 10.34
CA GLU A 297 22.33 -8.19 11.77
C GLU A 297 22.99 -6.93 12.33
N ALA A 298 23.99 -6.39 11.63
CA ALA A 298 24.65 -5.15 12.00
C ALA A 298 23.66 -3.97 12.05
N GLU A 299 22.76 -3.91 11.07
CA GLU A 299 21.74 -2.86 10.99
C GLU A 299 20.70 -2.98 12.11
N ALA A 300 20.26 -4.20 12.46
CA ALA A 300 19.37 -4.44 13.58
C ALA A 300 20.01 -3.97 14.91
N GLY A 301 21.30 -4.26 15.11
CA GLY A 301 22.06 -3.77 16.25
C GLY A 301 22.15 -2.24 16.29
N ARG A 302 22.38 -1.60 15.14
CA ARG A 302 22.43 -0.12 15.05
C ARG A 302 21.09 0.55 15.31
N LEU A 303 19.99 -0.10 14.94
CA LEU A 303 18.63 0.37 15.18
C LEU A 303 18.10 -0.01 16.56
N SER A 304 18.85 -0.78 17.34
CA SER A 304 18.42 -1.33 18.64
C SER A 304 17.11 -2.12 18.54
N ILE A 305 16.95 -2.90 17.47
CA ILE A 305 15.80 -3.80 17.26
C ILE A 305 16.25 -5.27 17.22
N PRO A 306 15.36 -6.23 17.49
CA PRO A 306 15.72 -7.64 17.41
C PRO A 306 16.15 -8.05 16.00
N TYR A 307 17.22 -8.84 15.90
CA TYR A 307 17.54 -9.58 14.68
C TYR A 307 16.84 -10.95 14.72
N LEU A 308 15.94 -11.20 13.78
CA LEU A 308 15.21 -12.47 13.73
C LEU A 308 16.05 -13.58 13.09
N GLY A 309 16.93 -13.22 12.17
CA GLY A 309 17.89 -14.11 11.50
C GLY A 309 17.93 -13.88 9.99
N ASP A 310 18.68 -14.74 9.30
CA ASP A 310 18.85 -14.70 7.85
C ASP A 310 18.13 -15.83 7.11
N LEU A 311 17.85 -15.59 5.83
CA LEU A 311 17.46 -16.57 4.83
C LEU A 311 18.50 -16.55 3.70
N PRO A 312 19.11 -17.70 3.34
CA PRO A 312 20.02 -17.75 2.23
C PRO A 312 19.29 -17.53 0.89
N LEU A 313 20.05 -17.18 -0.15
CA LEU A 313 19.52 -17.20 -1.51
C LEU A 313 19.27 -18.66 -1.95
N ASP A 314 18.02 -19.11 -1.81
CA ASP A 314 17.64 -20.51 -1.98
C ASP A 314 16.61 -20.71 -3.11
N ALA A 315 16.84 -21.71 -3.95
CA ALA A 315 15.97 -22.04 -5.08
C ALA A 315 14.60 -22.58 -4.62
N ALA A 316 14.52 -23.26 -3.48
CA ALA A 316 13.29 -23.81 -2.94
C ALA A 316 12.25 -22.72 -2.62
N LEU A 317 12.70 -21.54 -2.18
CA LEU A 317 11.81 -20.38 -1.94
C LEU A 317 11.17 -19.89 -3.23
N ARG A 318 11.95 -19.79 -4.31
CA ARG A 318 11.45 -19.43 -5.64
C ARG A 318 10.50 -20.51 -6.17
N GLN A 319 10.93 -21.77 -6.17
CA GLN A 319 10.15 -22.90 -6.69
C GLN A 319 8.82 -23.05 -5.96
N GLY A 320 8.80 -22.94 -4.63
CA GLY A 320 7.57 -22.98 -3.86
C GLY A 320 6.63 -21.81 -4.17
N GLY A 321 7.18 -20.60 -4.29
CA GLY A 321 6.40 -19.42 -4.71
C GLY A 321 5.78 -19.58 -6.10
N ASP A 322 6.55 -20.05 -7.08
CA ASP A 322 6.08 -20.25 -8.46
C ASP A 322 5.04 -21.38 -8.55
N ALA A 323 5.18 -22.42 -7.72
CA ALA A 323 4.25 -23.54 -7.65
C ALA A 323 2.99 -23.26 -6.82
N GLY A 324 2.93 -22.11 -6.14
CA GLY A 324 1.83 -21.77 -5.23
C GLY A 324 1.81 -22.58 -3.93
N VAL A 325 2.93 -23.19 -3.56
CA VAL A 325 3.10 -24.01 -2.34
C VAL A 325 4.27 -23.45 -1.53
N PRO A 326 4.01 -22.70 -0.43
CA PRO A 326 5.08 -22.14 0.40
C PRO A 326 6.06 -23.22 0.86
N VAL A 327 7.37 -22.92 0.92
CA VAL A 327 8.39 -23.92 1.26
C VAL A 327 8.15 -24.52 2.65
N VAL A 328 7.63 -23.74 3.60
CA VAL A 328 7.29 -24.25 4.94
C VAL A 328 6.18 -25.31 4.96
N VAL A 329 5.43 -25.42 3.86
CA VAL A 329 4.36 -26.40 3.60
C VAL A 329 4.90 -27.55 2.74
N GLY A 330 5.61 -27.23 1.66
CA GLY A 330 6.11 -28.22 0.70
C GLY A 330 7.33 -29.02 1.19
N ASP A 331 8.16 -28.42 2.04
CA ASP A 331 9.33 -29.05 2.67
C ASP A 331 9.38 -28.66 4.17
N PRO A 332 8.50 -29.23 4.99
CA PRO A 332 8.27 -28.77 6.37
C PRO A 332 9.44 -29.04 7.32
N ASP A 333 10.33 -29.97 6.98
CA ASP A 333 11.49 -30.39 7.77
C ASP A 333 12.82 -29.84 7.21
N GLY A 334 12.78 -29.14 6.08
CA GLY A 334 13.94 -28.52 5.45
C GLY A 334 14.53 -27.35 6.24
N GLU A 335 15.77 -26.98 5.90
CA GLU A 335 16.50 -25.92 6.60
C GLU A 335 15.77 -24.57 6.55
N ILE A 336 15.20 -24.23 5.40
CA ILE A 336 14.44 -22.99 5.22
C ILE A 336 13.19 -22.99 6.10
N ALA A 337 12.47 -24.12 6.18
CA ALA A 337 11.31 -24.24 7.04
C ALA A 337 11.68 -24.10 8.52
N ALA A 338 12.80 -24.68 8.94
CA ALA A 338 13.33 -24.53 10.29
C ALA A 338 13.69 -23.08 10.62
N ARG A 339 14.20 -22.29 9.66
CA ARG A 339 14.44 -20.84 9.82
C ARG A 339 13.14 -20.08 10.05
N PHE A 340 12.12 -20.30 9.22
CA PHE A 340 10.81 -19.68 9.41
C PHE A 340 10.13 -20.08 10.71
N ALA A 341 10.29 -21.33 11.16
CA ALA A 341 9.77 -21.78 12.45
C ALA A 341 10.36 -20.96 13.62
N ARG A 342 11.66 -20.65 13.58
CA ARG A 342 12.31 -19.77 14.57
C ARG A 342 11.82 -18.32 14.49
N PHE A 343 11.59 -17.80 13.28
CA PHE A 343 11.03 -16.46 13.12
C PHE A 343 9.61 -16.39 13.69
N ALA A 344 8.77 -17.38 13.36
CA ALA A 344 7.40 -17.49 13.85
C ALA A 344 7.34 -17.62 15.37
N GLU A 345 8.25 -18.38 15.97
CA GLU A 345 8.37 -18.50 17.44
C GLU A 345 8.63 -17.14 18.10
N ARG A 346 9.64 -16.40 17.64
CA ARG A 346 10.02 -15.10 18.20
C ARG A 346 8.91 -14.07 18.03
N VAL A 347 8.28 -14.04 16.85
CA VAL A 347 7.17 -13.14 16.56
C VAL A 347 5.94 -13.46 17.42
N ALA A 348 5.57 -14.75 17.51
CA ALA A 348 4.42 -15.19 18.30
C ALA A 348 4.63 -14.92 19.80
N ALA A 349 5.84 -15.12 20.33
CA ALA A 349 6.15 -14.85 21.73
C ALA A 349 5.89 -13.39 22.13
N VAL A 350 6.13 -12.44 21.22
CA VAL A 350 5.88 -11.01 21.47
C VAL A 350 4.42 -10.63 21.26
N LEU A 351 3.77 -11.15 20.21
CA LEU A 351 2.39 -10.78 19.88
C LEU A 351 1.34 -11.48 20.74
N LEU A 352 1.60 -12.71 21.14
CA LEU A 352 0.69 -13.55 21.91
C LEU A 352 1.42 -14.07 23.16
N PRO A 353 1.82 -13.16 24.08
CA PRO A 353 2.50 -13.57 25.30
C PRO A 353 1.57 -14.51 26.06
N THR A 354 2.09 -15.70 26.41
CA THR A 354 1.46 -16.55 27.41
C THR A 354 1.58 -15.81 28.74
N GLY A 355 0.45 -15.37 29.28
CA GLY A 355 0.38 -14.68 30.57
C GLY A 355 0.89 -15.52 31.73
#